data_AF-A0A150KMQ1-F1
#
_entry.id   AF-A0A150KMQ1-F1
#
_cell.length_a   1.000
_cell.length_b   1.000
_cell.length_c   1.000
_cell.angle_alpha   90.00
_cell.angle_beta   90.00
_cell.angle_gamma   90.00
#
_symmetry.space_group_name_H-M   'P 1'
#
loop_
_entity.id
_entity.type
_entity.pdbx_description
1 polymer ?
#
loop_
_entity_poly.entity_id
_entity_poly.type
_entity_poly.pdbx_seq_one_letter_code
_entity_poly.pdbx_strand_id
1 'polypeptide(L)' 'MVVNVVIILILALAVFASIAAWINTHTILKDLSEIKDQLGIKEIRKPSFFDKDLDND' A
#
# COMPACT_ATOMS: atom_id res chain seq x y z
N MET A 1 -3.66 28.98 20.98
CA MET A 1 -2.62 28.08 21.52
C MET A 1 -3.13 26.65 21.66
N VAL A 2 -4.20 26.40 22.43
CA VAL A 2 -4.80 25.05 22.61
C VAL A 2 -5.21 24.39 21.29
N VAL A 3 -5.86 25.13 20.38
CA VAL A 3 -6.27 24.61 19.07
C VAL A 3 -5.08 24.09 18.25
N ASN A 4 -3.95 24.81 18.24
CA ASN A 4 -2.75 24.39 17.50
C ASN A 4 -2.16 23.09 18.06
N VAL A 5 -2.17 22.94 19.39
CA VAL A 5 -1.72 21.71 20.06
C VAL A 5 -2.61 20.52 19.65
N VAL A 6 -3.93 20.71 19.64
CA VAL A 6 -4.88 19.68 19.20
C VAL A 6 -4.66 19.30 17.73
N ILE A 7 -4.45 20.28 16.86
CA ILE A 7 -4.16 20.02 15.43
C ILE A 7 -2.88 19.20 15.27
N ILE A 8 -1.81 19.54 15.98
CA ILE A 8 -0.54 18.80 15.92
C ILE A 8 -0.73 17.36 16.39
N LEU A 9 -1.50 17.12 17.45
CA LEU A 9 -1.79 15.76 17.94
C LEU A 9 -2.58 14.95 16.91
N ILE A 10 -3.59 15.54 16.27
CA ILE A 10 -4.36 14.87 15.22
C ILE A 10 -3.48 14.52 14.03
N LEU A 11 -2.60 15.43 13.61
CA LEU A 11 -1.67 15.18 12.50
C LEU A 11 -0.69 14.06 12.84
N ALA A 12 -0.13 14.06 14.05
CA ALA A 12 0.75 12.99 14.50
C ALA A 12 0.04 11.64 14.47
N LEU A 13 -1.18 11.56 15.01
CA LEU A 13 -1.99 10.34 14.98
C LEU A 13 -2.31 9.90 13.54
N ALA A 14 -2.63 10.83 12.64
CA ALA A 14 -2.91 10.52 11.25
C ALA A 14 -1.71 9.91 10.53
N VAL A 15 -0.49 10.41 10.80
CA VAL A 15 0.75 9.85 10.24
C VAL A 15 0.95 8.41 10.71
N PHE A 16 0.84 8.16 12.02
CA PHE A 16 0.98 6.80 12.54
C PHE A 16 -0.09 5.85 12.02
N ALA A 17 -1.35 6.32 11.94
CA ALA A 17 -2.45 5.54 11.38
C ALA A 17 -2.22 5.21 9.90
N SER A 18 -1.70 6.14 9.10
CA SER A 18 -1.35 5.91 7.69
C SER A 18 -0.27 4.85 7.53
N ILE A 19 0.79 4.90 8.35
CA ILE A 19 1.86 3.91 8.34
C ILE A 19 1.32 2.53 8.74
N ALA A 20 0.51 2.46 9.80
CA ALA A 20 -0.09 1.21 10.25
C ALA A 20 -1.03 0.62 9.19
N ALA A 21 -1.83 1.46 8.53
CA ALA A 21 -2.70 1.04 7.43
C ALA A 21 -1.88 0.50 6.25
N TRP A 22 -0.80 1.18 5.87
CA TRP A 22 0.10 0.73 4.80
C TRP A 22 0.70 -0.64 5.09
N ILE A 23 1.24 -0.83 6.29
CA ILE A 23 1.82 -2.11 6.71
C ILE A 23 0.76 -3.22 6.66
N ASN A 24 -0.43 -2.98 7.21
CA ASN A 24 -1.52 -3.97 7.18
C ASN A 24 -1.92 -4.33 5.75
N THR A 25 -2.06 -3.34 4.86
CA THR A 25 -2.37 -3.60 3.45
C THR A 25 -1.27 -4.40 2.77
N HIS A 26 0.01 -4.08 3.01
CA HIS A 26 1.13 -4.81 2.42
C HIS A 26 1.18 -6.27 2.89
N THR A 27 0.95 -6.53 4.18
CA THR A 27 0.87 -7.89 4.73
C THR A 27 -0.27 -8.67 4.11
N ILE A 28 -1.48 -8.10 4.03
CA ILE A 28 -2.63 -8.75 3.39
C ILE A 28 -2.35 -9.08 1.93
N LEU A 29 -1.70 -8.18 1.18
CA LEU A 29 -1.35 -8.42 -0.22
C LEU A 29 -0.33 -9.54 -0.36
N LYS A 30 0.66 -9.62 0.55
CA LYS A 30 1.64 -10.71 0.58
C LYS A 30 0.96 -12.05 0.85
N ASP A 31 0.14 -12.13 1.89
CA ASP A 31 -0.56 -13.36 2.26
C ASP A 31 -1.50 -13.81 1.12
N LEU A 32 -2.16 -12.86 0.47
CA LEU A 32 -3.02 -13.14 -0.69
C LEU A 32 -2.22 -13.66 -1.90
N SER A 33 -1.00 -13.14 -2.12
CA SER A 33 -0.11 -13.61 -3.18
C SER A 33 0.34 -15.06 -2.90
N GLU A 34 0.71 -15.38 -1.66
CA GLU A 34 1.06 -16.75 -1.26
C GLU A 34 -0.11 -17.72 -1.41
N ILE A 35 -1.32 -17.33 -1.02
CA ILE A 35 -2.52 -18.14 -1.20
C ILE A 35 -2.80 -18.37 -2.70
N LYS A 36 -2.64 -17.35 -3.54
CA LYS A 36 -2.82 -17.48 -5.00
C LYS A 36 -1.84 -18.48 -5.60
N ASP A 37 -0.58 -18.43 -5.18
CA ASP A 37 0.46 -19.35 -5.62
C ASP A 37 0.13 -20.79 -5.21
N GLN A 38 -0.32 -21.01 -3.97
CA GLN A 38 -0.77 -22.33 -3.50
C GLN A 38 -1.99 -22.86 -4.28
N LEU A 39 -2.87 -21.97 -4.74
CA LEU A 39 -4.03 -22.32 -5.56
C LEU A 39 -3.71 -22.42 -7.06
N GLY A 40 -2.47 -22.16 -7.49
CA GLY A 40 -2.07 -22.15 -8.89
C GLY A 40 -2.71 -21.01 -9.71
N ILE A 41 -3.20 -19.97 -9.05
CA ILE A 41 -3.79 -18.80 -9.69
C ILE A 41 -2.66 -17.92 -10.19
N LYS A 42 -2.45 -17.88 -11.51
CA LYS A 42 -1.46 -16.99 -12.11
C LYS A 42 -1.77 -15.54 -11.78
N GLU A 43 -0.80 -14.81 -11.23
CA GLU A 43 -0.90 -13.36 -11.10
C GLU A 43 -0.96 -12.73 -12.50
N ILE A 44 -2.15 -12.27 -12.88
CA ILE A 44 -2.30 -11.41 -14.05
C ILE A 44 -1.77 -10.04 -13.65
N ARG A 45 -0.47 -9.80 -13.87
CA ARG A 45 0.05 -8.43 -13.86
C ARG A 45 -0.72 -7.67 -14.93
N LYS A 46 -1.63 -6.80 -14.51
CA LYS A 46 -2.19 -5.81 -15.43
C LYS A 46 -1.02 -4.96 -15.91
N PRO A 47 -0.79 -4.82 -17.23
CA PRO A 47 0.26 -3.97 -17.73
C PRO A 47 0.05 -2.55 -17.16
N SER A 48 1.06 -2.07 -16.45
CA SER A 48 1.10 -0.70 -15.95
C SER A 48 1.28 0.25 -17.12
N PHE A 49 0.76 1.48 -17.01
CA PHE A 49 1.05 2.53 -17.97
C PHE A 49 2.57 2.77 -18.12
N PHE A 50 3.33 2.58 -17.03
CA PHE A 50 4.78 2.71 -17.01
C PHE A 50 5.53 1.53 -17.66
N ASP A 51 4.90 0.36 -17.81
CA ASP A 51 5.54 -0.79 -18.47
C ASP A 51 5.73 -0.54 -19.97
N LYS A 52 4.86 0.28 -20.58
CA LYS A 52 4.93 0.65 -22.00
C LYS A 52 6.03 1.66 -22.33
N ASP A 53 6.48 2.44 -21.35
CA ASP A 53 7.48 3.49 -21.57
C ASP A 53 8.91 2.93 -21.57
N LEU A 54 9.10 1.75 -20.96
CA LEU A 54 10.38 1.04 -20.89
C LEU A 54 10.64 0.11 -22.09
N ASP A 55 9.61 -0.19 -22.88
CA ASP A 55 9.68 -1.07 -24.06
C ASP A 55 10.04 -0.30 -25.37
N ASN A 56 10.30 1.00 -25.27
CA ASN A 56 10.61 1.85 -26.44
C ASN A 56 12.14 2.03 -26.59
N ASP A 57 12.81 0.96 -27.02
CA ASP A 57 14.16 0.96 -27.62
C ASP A 57 14.08 1.23 -29.14
#